data_AF-A0A1Y1MN41-F1
#
_entry.id   AF-A0A1Y1MN41-F1
#
_cell.length_a   1.000
_cell.length_b   1.000
_cell.length_c   1.000
_cell.angle_alpha   90.00
_cell.angle_beta   90.00
_cell.angle_gamma   90.00
#
_symmetry.space_group_name_H-M   'P 1'
#
loop_
_entity.id
_entity.type
_entity.pdbx_description
1 polymer ?
#
loop_
_entity_poly.entity_id
_entity_poly.type
_entity_poly.pdbx_seq_one_letter_code
_entity_poly.pdbx_strand_id
1 'polypeptide(L)'
;LRIKTSAKNRYQPVLRIPFFKERLPICVASAILTYLDKTSVVRASSGQRLFIAHKKPFHNVSSQTISRWIKDVLKSSGIDTNLFTAHSTRHASTSAAAGRGVSIDTIRTTAGWSAKSETFARFYQRPID
;
A
#
# COMPACT_ATOMS: atom_id res chain seq x y z
N LEU A 1 2.12 6.73 13.58
CA LEU A 1 2.88 7.18 12.38
C LEU A 1 2.41 8.58 11.98
N ARG A 2 3.32 9.52 11.71
CA ARG A 2 2.99 10.81 11.09
C ARG A 2 3.05 10.67 9.57
N ILE A 3 2.05 11.18 8.86
CA ILE A 3 1.99 11.09 7.39
C ILE A 3 2.79 12.24 6.77
N LYS A 4 3.58 11.95 5.73
CA LYS A 4 4.29 12.96 4.96
C LYS A 4 3.30 13.93 4.29
N THR A 5 3.51 15.23 4.47
CA THR A 5 2.75 16.30 3.81
C THR A 5 3.58 16.93 2.68
N SER A 6 2.90 17.51 1.69
CA SER A 6 3.54 18.14 0.51
C SER A 6 4.20 19.50 0.80
N ALA A 7 3.90 20.13 1.95
CA ALA A 7 4.45 21.43 2.32
C ALA A 7 4.93 21.46 3.78
N LYS A 8 5.93 22.32 4.03
CA LYS A 8 6.47 22.64 5.35
C LYS A 8 5.36 23.27 6.20
N ASN A 9 5.35 22.97 7.51
CA ASN A 9 4.37 23.48 8.50
C ASN A 9 2.89 23.09 8.28
N ARG A 10 2.58 22.15 7.38
CA ARG A 10 1.23 21.56 7.33
C ARG A 10 1.03 20.62 8.52
N TYR A 11 -0.17 20.64 9.08
CA TYR A 11 -0.60 19.64 10.06
C TYR A 11 -0.35 18.24 9.49
N GLN A 12 0.49 17.46 10.17
CA GLN A 12 0.75 16.07 9.80
C GLN A 12 -0.27 15.19 10.51
N PRO A 13 -1.29 14.67 9.80
CA PRO A 13 -2.26 13.82 10.43
C PRO A 13 -1.59 12.54 10.96
N VAL A 14 -2.13 12.06 12.07
CA VAL A 14 -1.78 10.75 12.60
C VAL A 14 -2.45 9.71 11.73
N LEU A 15 -1.67 8.75 11.22
CA LEU A 15 -2.21 7.61 10.49
C LEU A 15 -3.08 6.76 11.44
N ARG A 16 -4.39 6.71 11.19
CA ARG A 16 -5.33 5.78 11.81
C ARG A 16 -5.64 4.66 10.83
N ILE A 17 -5.39 3.43 11.23
CA ILE A 17 -5.71 2.23 10.44
C ILE A 17 -6.87 1.53 11.15
N PRO A 18 -8.11 1.64 10.65
CA PRO A 18 -9.25 0.97 11.26
C PRO A 18 -9.18 -0.55 11.04
N PHE A 19 -9.85 -1.30 11.91
CA PHE A 19 -10.10 -2.72 11.68
C PHE A 19 -11.21 -2.88 10.67
N PHE A 20 -10.98 -3.77 9.69
CA PHE A 20 -11.97 -4.19 8.70
C PHE A 20 -12.49 -5.56 9.13
N LYS A 21 -13.60 -5.58 9.86
CA LYS A 21 -14.07 -6.77 10.59
C LYS A 21 -14.83 -7.73 9.70
N GLU A 22 -15.40 -7.23 8.62
CA GLU A 22 -16.21 -7.95 7.64
C GLU A 22 -15.38 -8.97 6.88
N ARG A 23 -14.10 -8.68 6.65
CA ARG A 23 -13.16 -9.60 5.98
C ARG A 23 -11.76 -9.48 6.54
N LEU A 24 -11.50 -10.23 7.61
CA LEU A 24 -10.20 -10.25 8.29
C LEU A 24 -8.99 -10.50 7.37
N PRO A 25 -9.05 -11.38 6.33
CA PRO A 25 -7.89 -11.62 5.45
C PRO A 25 -7.37 -10.38 4.69
N ILE A 26 -8.19 -9.33 4.53
CA ILE A 26 -7.78 -8.08 3.89
C ILE A 26 -7.63 -6.92 4.88
N CYS A 27 -7.78 -7.18 6.18
CA CYS A 27 -7.64 -6.17 7.21
C CYS A 27 -6.16 -5.86 7.48
N VAL A 28 -5.75 -4.64 7.12
CA VAL A 28 -4.38 -4.15 7.34
C VAL A 28 -4.01 -4.11 8.83
N ALA A 29 -4.92 -3.67 9.71
CA ALA A 29 -4.65 -3.60 11.15
C ALA A 29 -4.35 -4.99 11.74
N SER A 30 -5.20 -5.98 11.46
CA SER A 30 -5.00 -7.36 11.89
C SER A 30 -3.74 -7.98 11.31
N ALA A 31 -3.44 -7.72 10.03
CA ALA A 31 -2.21 -8.18 9.39
C ALA A 31 -0.94 -7.62 10.06
N ILE A 32 -0.94 -6.33 10.40
CA ILE A 32 0.17 -5.69 11.11
C ILE A 32 0.35 -6.32 12.50
N LEU A 33 -0.73 -6.49 13.27
CA LEU A 33 -0.67 -7.09 14.60
C LEU A 33 -0.15 -8.53 14.55
N THR A 34 -0.68 -9.34 13.63
CA THR A 34 -0.23 -10.72 13.42
C THR A 34 1.25 -10.77 13.03
N TYR A 35 1.70 -9.85 12.18
CA TYR A 35 3.09 -9.78 11.78
C TYR A 35 4.00 -9.37 12.95
N LEU A 36 3.59 -8.38 13.76
CA LEU A 36 4.33 -7.97 14.96
C LEU A 36 4.49 -9.12 15.96
N ASP A 37 3.40 -9.84 16.21
CA ASP A 37 3.37 -11.01 17.10
C ASP A 37 4.35 -12.11 16.63
N LYS A 38 4.22 -12.54 15.37
CA LYS A 38 5.08 -13.58 14.77
C LYS A 38 6.57 -13.24 14.73
N THR A 39 6.91 -11.95 14.76
CA THR A 39 8.30 -11.49 14.69
C THR A 39 8.82 -10.97 16.03
N SER A 40 8.00 -11.00 17.09
CA SER A 40 8.33 -10.49 18.43
C SER A 40 9.67 -11.02 18.94
N VAL A 41 9.92 -12.32 18.77
CA VAL A 41 11.12 -13.03 19.22
C VAL A 41 12.43 -12.53 18.60
N VAL A 42 12.39 -11.97 17.39
CA VAL A 42 13.61 -11.52 16.68
C VAL A 42 13.75 -10.00 16.66
N ARG A 43 12.66 -9.27 16.92
CA ARG A 43 12.58 -7.80 16.80
C ARG A 43 13.55 -7.03 17.67
N ALA A 44 13.86 -7.54 18.87
CA ALA A 44 14.83 -6.91 19.76
C ALA A 44 16.20 -6.71 19.08
N SER A 45 16.56 -7.61 18.15
CA SER A 45 17.82 -7.58 17.39
C SER A 45 17.72 -6.90 16.00
N SER A 46 16.52 -6.49 15.59
CA SER A 46 16.21 -6.12 14.19
C SER A 46 16.18 -4.61 13.89
N GLY A 47 16.15 -3.77 14.92
CA GLY A 47 15.97 -2.32 14.81
C GLY A 47 14.51 -1.88 14.93
N GLN A 48 14.23 -0.59 14.63
CA GLN A 48 12.94 0.05 14.93
C GLN A 48 11.91 0.03 13.77
N ARG A 49 12.21 -0.55 12.59
CA ARG A 49 11.26 -0.53 11.48
C ARG A 49 10.26 -1.68 11.57
N LEU A 50 9.10 -1.49 10.95
CA LEU A 50 8.06 -2.52 10.90
C LEU A 50 8.60 -3.78 10.21
N PHE A 51 9.05 -3.64 8.95
CA PHE A 51 9.51 -4.76 8.13
C PHE A 51 10.96 -5.13 8.42
N ILE A 52 11.20 -6.43 8.63
CA ILE A 52 12.50 -7.01 8.98
C ILE A 52 12.81 -8.16 8.04
N ALA A 53 14.09 -8.47 7.84
CA ALA A 53 14.52 -9.59 7.03
C ALA A 53 14.08 -10.91 7.67
N HIS A 54 13.77 -11.92 6.86
CA HIS A 54 13.38 -13.25 7.35
C HIS A 54 14.59 -14.18 7.58
N LYS A 55 15.79 -13.76 7.16
CA LYS A 55 17.05 -14.49 7.38
C LYS A 55 17.94 -13.71 8.34
N LYS A 56 18.76 -14.43 9.10
CA LYS A 56 19.80 -13.82 9.95
C LYS A 56 20.86 -13.12 9.07
N PRO A 57 21.43 -11.99 9.53
CA PRO A 57 20.97 -11.20 10.67
C PRO A 57 19.62 -10.52 10.34
N PHE A 58 18.64 -10.55 11.26
CA PHE A 58 17.25 -10.10 11.03
C PHE A 58 17.11 -8.57 10.95
N HIS A 59 17.90 -7.89 10.13
CA HIS A 59 17.94 -6.44 10.00
C HIS A 59 16.68 -5.86 9.35
N ASN A 60 16.48 -4.55 9.48
CA ASN A 60 15.46 -3.82 8.74
C ASN A 60 15.61 -4.02 7.22
N VAL A 61 14.54 -4.36 6.52
CA VAL A 61 14.61 -4.47 5.05
C VAL A 61 14.74 -3.09 4.38
N SER A 62 15.45 -3.06 3.25
CA SER A 62 15.57 -1.86 2.42
C SER A 62 14.29 -1.58 1.63
N SER A 63 14.16 -0.36 1.11
CA SER A 63 13.08 0.01 0.21
C SER A 63 13.08 -0.83 -1.07
N GLN A 64 14.25 -1.25 -1.57
CA GLN A 64 14.38 -2.12 -2.74
C GLN A 64 13.80 -3.51 -2.49
N THR A 65 13.98 -4.07 -1.28
CA THR A 65 13.38 -5.36 -0.92
C THR A 65 11.87 -5.27 -0.84
N ILE A 66 11.35 -4.23 -0.19
CA ILE A 66 9.89 -3.99 -0.14
C ILE A 66 9.33 -3.80 -1.55
N SER A 67 10.01 -3.06 -2.41
CA SER A 67 9.62 -2.86 -3.82
C SER A 67 9.52 -4.18 -4.58
N ARG A 68 10.47 -5.10 -4.38
CA ARG A 68 10.42 -6.46 -4.96
C ARG A 68 9.22 -7.25 -4.45
N TRP A 69 8.98 -7.28 -3.14
CA TRP A 69 7.81 -7.98 -2.58
C TRP A 69 6.48 -7.45 -3.13
N ILE A 70 6.36 -6.12 -3.31
CA ILE A 70 5.16 -5.53 -3.92
C ILE A 70 5.01 -6.01 -5.37
N LYS A 71 6.09 -6.00 -6.16
CA LYS A 71 6.05 -6.52 -7.54
C LYS A 71 5.67 -8.00 -7.59
N ASP A 72 6.20 -8.82 -6.70
CA ASP A 72 5.89 -10.24 -6.64
C ASP A 72 4.40 -10.47 -6.34
N VAL A 73 3.82 -9.68 -5.43
CA VAL A 73 2.37 -9.70 -5.11
C VAL A 73 1.51 -9.22 -6.28
N LEU A 74 1.94 -8.17 -6.99
CA LEU A 74 1.24 -7.71 -8.20
C LEU A 74 1.23 -8.82 -9.27
N LYS A 75 2.39 -9.43 -9.53
CA LYS A 75 2.54 -10.52 -10.49
C LYS A 75 1.68 -11.73 -10.12
N SER A 76 1.68 -12.16 -8.84
CA SER A 76 0.85 -13.28 -8.39
C SER A 76 -0.65 -12.98 -8.43
N SER A 77 -1.02 -11.70 -8.45
CA SER A 77 -2.40 -11.24 -8.62
C SER A 77 -2.81 -11.09 -10.10
N GLY A 78 -1.94 -11.49 -11.05
CA GLY A 78 -2.21 -11.39 -12.49
C GLY A 78 -2.06 -9.98 -13.07
N ILE A 79 -1.37 -9.07 -12.38
CA ILE A 79 -1.12 -7.71 -12.87
C ILE A 79 0.22 -7.70 -13.62
N ASP A 80 0.24 -7.13 -14.83
CA ASP A 80 1.47 -6.98 -15.60
C ASP A 80 2.46 -6.02 -14.90
N THR A 81 3.57 -6.59 -14.42
CA THR A 81 4.61 -5.84 -13.72
C THR A 81 5.55 -5.03 -14.63
N ASN A 82 5.45 -5.19 -15.96
CA ASN A 82 6.14 -4.32 -16.93
C ASN A 82 5.46 -2.95 -16.99
N LEU A 83 4.12 -2.95 -16.93
CA LEU A 83 3.30 -1.73 -16.88
C LEU A 83 3.20 -1.19 -15.45
N PHE A 84 3.02 -2.08 -14.45
CA PHE A 84 2.81 -1.70 -13.07
C PHE A 84 3.98 -2.08 -12.15
N THR A 85 4.79 -1.09 -11.79
CA THR A 85 5.87 -1.24 -10.80
C THR A 85 5.37 -1.06 -9.36
N ALA A 86 6.22 -1.31 -8.35
CA ALA A 86 5.88 -1.12 -6.94
C ALA A 86 5.32 0.28 -6.60
N HIS A 87 5.81 1.32 -7.28
CA HIS A 87 5.34 2.69 -7.09
C HIS A 87 3.98 2.97 -7.74
N SER A 88 3.51 2.07 -8.60
CA SER A 88 2.25 2.20 -9.34
C SER A 88 1.10 1.38 -8.75
N THR A 89 1.26 0.77 -7.58
CA THR A 89 0.19 -0.01 -6.90
C THR A 89 -1.13 0.77 -6.81
N ARG A 90 -1.06 2.07 -6.50
CA ARG A 90 -2.24 2.95 -6.51
C ARG A 90 -2.87 3.04 -7.91
N HIS A 91 -2.06 3.21 -8.95
CA HIS A 91 -2.52 3.25 -10.35
C HIS A 91 -3.18 1.93 -10.75
N ALA A 92 -2.51 0.79 -10.51
CA ALA A 92 -3.05 -0.53 -10.81
C ALA A 92 -4.41 -0.75 -10.14
N SER A 93 -4.52 -0.44 -8.84
CA SER A 93 -5.76 -0.60 -8.08
C SER A 93 -6.89 0.28 -8.61
N THR A 94 -6.64 1.55 -8.93
CA THR A 94 -7.68 2.46 -9.41
C THR A 94 -8.08 2.16 -10.85
N SER A 95 -7.15 1.78 -11.72
CA SER A 95 -7.46 1.27 -13.06
C SER A 95 -8.33 0.01 -12.98
N ALA A 96 -8.01 -0.93 -12.08
CA ALA A 96 -8.74 -2.20 -11.96
C ALA A 96 -10.17 -1.99 -11.47
N ALA A 97 -10.37 -1.04 -10.56
CA ALA A 97 -11.70 -0.64 -10.13
C ALA A 97 -12.52 -0.03 -11.28
N ALA A 98 -11.91 0.85 -12.08
CA ALA A 98 -12.58 1.45 -13.22
C ALA A 98 -12.91 0.43 -14.33
N GLY A 99 -11.98 -0.49 -14.65
CA GLY A 99 -12.22 -1.58 -15.60
C GLY A 99 -13.32 -2.53 -15.17
N ARG A 100 -13.62 -2.61 -13.87
CA ARG A 100 -14.76 -3.36 -13.31
C ARG A 100 -16.04 -2.53 -13.16
N GLY A 101 -16.08 -1.31 -13.71
CA GLY A 101 -17.28 -0.46 -13.72
C GLY A 101 -17.57 0.28 -12.43
N VAL A 102 -16.62 0.35 -11.47
CA VAL A 102 -16.79 1.19 -10.27
C VAL A 102 -16.82 2.66 -10.69
N SER A 103 -17.78 3.42 -10.16
CA SER A 103 -17.93 4.84 -10.51
C SER A 103 -16.65 5.64 -10.21
N ILE A 104 -16.33 6.60 -11.08
CA ILE A 104 -15.16 7.47 -10.92
C ILE A 104 -15.23 8.24 -9.60
N ASP A 105 -16.42 8.66 -9.17
CA ASP A 105 -16.58 9.39 -7.91
C ASP A 105 -16.33 8.52 -6.69
N THR A 106 -16.73 7.24 -6.73
CA THR A 106 -16.37 6.25 -5.70
C THR A 106 -14.85 6.03 -5.67
N ILE A 107 -14.20 5.89 -6.83
CA ILE A 107 -12.74 5.71 -6.93
C ILE A 107 -12.01 6.94 -6.39
N ARG A 108 -12.44 8.15 -6.75
CA ARG A 108 -11.87 9.42 -6.28
C ARG A 108 -11.95 9.54 -4.76
N THR A 109 -13.15 9.35 -4.21
CA THR A 109 -13.39 9.44 -2.78
C THR A 109 -12.53 8.43 -2.02
N THR A 110 -12.48 7.18 -2.50
CA THR A 110 -11.71 6.11 -1.86
C THR A 110 -10.19 6.32 -1.98
N ALA A 111 -9.71 6.86 -3.10
CA ALA A 111 -8.31 7.20 -3.30
C ALA A 111 -7.88 8.51 -2.60
N GLY A 112 -8.81 9.20 -1.92
CA GLY A 112 -8.56 10.47 -1.23
C GLY A 112 -8.30 11.63 -2.19
N TRP A 113 -8.87 11.59 -3.39
CA TRP A 113 -8.87 12.71 -4.33
C TRP A 113 -10.10 13.59 -4.13
N SER A 114 -9.96 14.88 -4.45
CA SER A 114 -11.11 15.78 -4.48
C SER A 114 -12.07 15.40 -5.60
N ALA A 115 -13.36 15.71 -5.43
CA ALA A 115 -14.39 15.43 -6.45
C ALA A 115 -14.06 16.06 -7.82
N LYS A 116 -13.40 17.22 -7.82
CA LYS A 116 -12.97 17.95 -9.03
C LYS A 116 -11.59 17.50 -9.54
N SER A 117 -10.99 16.46 -8.97
CA SER A 117 -9.65 16.04 -9.36
C SER A 117 -9.66 15.33 -10.72
N GLU A 118 -8.94 15.91 -11.67
CA GLU A 118 -8.63 15.28 -12.96
C GLU A 118 -7.49 14.28 -12.88
N THR A 119 -6.81 14.18 -11.73
CA THR A 119 -5.62 13.34 -11.53
C THR A 119 -5.90 11.89 -11.92
N PHE A 120 -7.06 11.35 -11.55
CA PHE A 120 -7.44 9.99 -11.90
C PHE A 120 -7.51 9.79 -13.42
N ALA A 121 -8.37 10.56 -14.10
CA ALA A 121 -8.59 10.47 -15.54
C ALA A 121 -7.30 10.71 -16.34
N ARG A 122 -6.46 11.66 -15.90
CA ARG A 122 -5.27 12.09 -16.63
C ARG A 122 -4.08 11.16 -16.48
N PHE A 123 -3.87 10.57 -15.30
CA PHE A 123 -2.64 9.83 -15.00
C PHE A 123 -2.87 8.36 -14.61
N TYR A 124 -4.05 8.04 -14.06
CA TYR A 124 -4.32 6.75 -13.41
C TYR A 124 -5.34 5.88 -14.16
N GLN A 125 -6.15 6.42 -15.09
CA GLN A 125 -7.05 5.64 -15.94
C GLN A 125 -6.29 5.09 -17.15
N ARG A 126 -5.48 4.06 -16.93
CA ARG A 126 -4.78 3.31 -18.00
C ARG A 126 -5.54 2.01 -18.30
N PRO A 127 -5.61 1.56 -19.57
CA PRO A 127 -6.07 0.21 -19.90
C PRO A 127 -5.30 -0.82 -19.07
N ILE A 128 -6.00 -1.81 -18.54
CA ILE A 128 -5.39 -3.02 -17.99
C ILE A 128 -5.66 -4.07 -19.04
N ASP A 129 -4.64 -4.38 -19.83
CA ASP A 129 -4.64 -5.55 -20.70
C ASP A 129 -4.09 -6.75 -19.91
#